data_AF-A0A522WLX7-F1
#
_entry.id   AF-A0A522WLX7-F1
#
_cell.length_a   1.000
_cell.length_b   1.000
_cell.length_c   1.000
_cell.angle_alpha   90.00
_cell.angle_beta   90.00
_cell.angle_gamma   90.00
#
_symmetry.space_group_name_H-M   'P 1'
#
loop_
_entity.id
_entity.type
_entity.pdbx_description
1 polymer ?
#
loop_
_entity_poly.entity_id
_entity_poly.type
_entity_poly.pdbx_seq_one_letter_code
_entity_poly.pdbx_strand_id
1 'polypeptide(L)'
;FDNPVLDTMILSNFLDGSEAGHSLDDICERYGIEITERHTALGDSMVTAAVLLRQIEALEARGIHTLDDAVKTLNIAMILHERQRVL
;
A
#
# COMPACT_ATOMS: atom_id res chain seq x y z
N PHE A 1 8.35 -5.68 16.30
CA PHE A 1 7.19 -5.05 16.96
C PHE A 1 6.20 -6.15 17.28
N ASP A 2 5.52 -6.07 18.41
CA ASP A 2 4.51 -7.07 18.80
C ASP A 2 3.13 -6.78 18.17
N ASN A 3 2.98 -5.61 17.57
CA ASN A 3 1.75 -5.19 16.89
C ASN A 3 1.83 -5.49 15.38
N PRO A 4 0.68 -5.76 14.73
CA PRO A 4 0.60 -5.86 13.28
C PRO A 4 1.07 -4.55 12.63
N VAL A 5 1.81 -4.69 11.53
CA VAL A 5 2.32 -3.56 10.73
C VAL A 5 1.69 -3.64 9.35
N LEU A 6 1.26 -2.49 8.84
CA LEU A 6 0.75 -2.33 7.49
C LEU A 6 1.75 -1.49 6.68
N ASP A 7 2.32 -2.10 5.64
CA ASP A 7 3.25 -1.44 4.72
C ASP A 7 2.49 -0.93 3.49
N THR A 8 2.53 0.38 3.25
CA THR A 8 1.82 1.03 2.14
C THR A 8 2.38 0.65 0.77
N MET A 9 3.64 0.23 0.66
CA MET A 9 4.20 -0.29 -0.59
C MET A 9 3.63 -1.68 -0.90
N ILE A 10 3.61 -2.59 0.09
CA ILE A 10 3.05 -3.94 -0.08
C ILE A 10 1.55 -3.85 -0.38
N LEU A 11 0.86 -2.92 0.27
CA LEU A 11 -0.55 -2.66 0.04
C LEU A 11 -0.79 -2.14 -1.38
N SER A 12 0.03 -1.22 -1.89
CA SER A 12 -0.03 -0.78 -3.29
C SER A 12 0.22 -1.93 -4.28
N ASN A 13 1.13 -2.85 -4.00
CA ASN A 13 1.33 -4.04 -4.85
C ASN A 13 0.06 -4.90 -4.96
N PHE A 14 -0.69 -5.05 -3.87
CA PHE A 14 -1.98 -5.73 -3.88
C PHE A 14 -3.09 -4.92 -4.56
N LEU A 15 -3.11 -3.59 -4.35
CA LEU A 15 -4.16 -2.72 -4.87
C LEU A 15 -3.99 -2.41 -6.36
N ASP A 16 -2.78 -2.07 -6.78
CA ASP A 16 -2.49 -1.51 -8.10
C ASP A 16 -1.88 -2.56 -9.06
N GLY A 17 -1.47 -3.72 -8.54
CA GLY A 17 -0.91 -4.84 -9.32
C GLY A 17 0.62 -4.80 -9.45
N SER A 18 1.25 -5.97 -9.65
CA SER A 18 2.70 -6.16 -9.58
C SER A 18 3.53 -5.41 -10.63
N GLU A 19 2.92 -5.07 -11.76
CA GLU A 19 3.60 -4.38 -12.86
C GLU A 19 3.68 -2.86 -12.64
N ALA A 20 3.03 -2.36 -11.59
CA ALA A 20 3.01 -0.95 -11.27
C ALA A 20 4.29 -0.53 -10.52
N GLY A 21 4.69 0.74 -10.67
CA GLY A 21 5.67 1.35 -9.77
C GLY A 21 5.10 1.48 -8.36
N HIS A 22 5.83 1.01 -7.36
CA HIS A 22 5.40 1.06 -5.95
C HIS A 22 6.30 1.93 -5.08
N SER A 23 7.16 2.75 -5.69
CA SER A 23 7.79 3.81 -4.91
C SER A 23 6.73 4.79 -4.41
N LEU A 24 7.04 5.52 -3.34
CA LEU A 24 6.11 6.51 -2.83
C LEU A 24 5.78 7.57 -3.89
N ASP A 25 6.71 7.87 -4.82
CA ASP A 25 6.50 8.78 -5.96
C ASP A 25 5.48 8.21 -6.94
N ASP A 26 5.67 6.97 -7.36
CA ASP A 26 4.78 6.30 -8.31
C ASP A 26 3.34 6.19 -7.79
N ILE A 27 3.18 5.88 -6.49
CA ILE A 27 1.86 5.78 -5.86
C ILE A 27 1.19 7.15 -5.81
N CYS A 28 1.94 8.21 -5.50
CA CYS A 28 1.40 9.57 -5.45
C CYS A 28 0.95 10.04 -6.84
N GLU A 29 1.74 9.78 -7.87
CA GLU A 29 1.37 10.09 -9.25
C GLU A 29 0.08 9.35 -9.65
N ARG A 30 0.00 8.05 -9.38
CA ARG A 30 -1.18 7.22 -9.69
C ARG A 30 -2.44 7.69 -8.98
N TYR A 31 -2.30 8.11 -7.72
CA TYR A 31 -3.44 8.58 -6.92
C TYR A 31 -3.69 10.08 -7.08
N GLY A 32 -2.90 10.83 -7.87
CA GLY A 32 -3.06 12.28 -7.99
C GLY A 32 -2.88 13.00 -6.65
N ILE A 33 -1.91 12.55 -5.85
CA ILE A 33 -1.53 13.18 -4.57
C ILE A 33 -0.41 14.16 -4.85
N GLU A 34 -0.63 15.43 -4.51
CA GLU A 34 0.41 16.45 -4.60
C GLU A 34 1.47 16.20 -3.53
N ILE A 35 2.73 16.27 -3.96
CA ILE A 35 3.89 16.00 -3.12
C ILE A 35 4.44 17.33 -2.60
N THR A 36 4.41 17.53 -1.29
CA THR A 36 5.02 18.68 -0.62
C THR A 36 6.11 18.23 0.35
N GLU A 37 7.32 18.80 0.22
CA GLU A 37 8.45 18.59 1.15
C GLU A 37 8.98 17.14 1.31
N ARG A 38 9.15 16.44 0.17
CA ARG A 38 9.81 15.12 0.11
C ARG A 38 11.21 15.10 0.72
N HIS A 39 11.63 13.88 1.10
CA HIS A 39 12.97 13.59 1.63
C HIS A 39 13.22 14.19 3.01
N THR A 40 12.14 14.53 3.71
CA THR A 40 12.12 14.80 5.14
C THR A 40 11.22 13.77 5.82
N ALA A 41 11.57 13.32 7.02
CA ALA A 41 10.76 12.34 7.75
C ALA A 41 9.31 12.82 7.96
N LEU A 42 9.12 14.13 8.16
CA LEU A 42 7.80 14.74 8.28
C LEU A 42 7.03 14.70 6.96
N GLY A 43 7.64 15.17 5.86
CA GLY A 43 7.00 15.18 4.54
C GLY A 43 6.67 13.78 4.06
N ASP A 44 7.59 12.83 4.21
CA ASP A 44 7.37 11.43 3.83
C ASP A 44 6.25 10.79 4.67
N SER A 45 6.14 11.14 5.96
CA SER A 45 5.04 10.68 6.82
C SER A 45 3.68 11.27 6.41
N MET A 46 3.64 12.56 6.08
CA MET A 46 2.42 13.24 5.61
C MET A 46 1.94 12.66 4.28
N VAL A 47 2.85 12.43 3.35
CA VAL A 47 2.52 11.84 2.06
C VAL A 47 2.10 10.37 2.21
N THR A 48 2.76 9.61 3.08
CA THR A 48 2.36 8.23 3.39
C THR A 48 0.95 8.19 3.98
N ALA A 49 0.57 9.15 4.84
CA ALA A 49 -0.79 9.24 5.38
C ALA A 49 -1.82 9.53 4.28
N ALA A 50 -1.52 10.45 3.36
CA ALA A 50 -2.40 10.73 2.21
C ALA A 50 -2.59 9.51 1.31
N VAL A 51 -1.49 8.79 1.04
CA VAL A 51 -1.51 7.51 0.31
C VAL A 51 -2.37 6.48 1.03
N LEU A 52 -2.19 6.31 2.35
CA LEU A 52 -2.99 5.36 3.14
C LEU A 52 -4.49 5.67 3.07
N LEU A 53 -4.90 6.94 3.10
CA LEU A 53 -6.32 7.31 2.98
C LEU A 53 -6.93 6.83 1.65
N ARG A 54 -6.22 7.00 0.54
CA ARG A 54 -6.69 6.50 -0.78
C ARG A 54 -6.72 4.98 -0.84
N GLN A 55 -5.76 4.32 -0.20
CA GLN A 55 -5.74 2.86 -0.11
C GLN A 55 -6.88 2.31 0.75
N ILE A 56 -7.29 3.02 1.82
CA ILE A 56 -8.46 2.66 2.62
C ILE A 56 -9.71 2.69 1.75
N GLU A 57 -9.93 3.74 0.96
CA GLU A 57 -11.07 3.80 0.01
C GLU A 57 -11.05 2.63 -0.99
N ALA A 58 -9.86 2.28 -1.51
CA ALA A 58 -9.70 1.15 -2.42
C ALA A 58 -9.92 -0.22 -1.76
N LEU A 59 -9.54 -0.37 -0.48
CA LEU A 59 -9.80 -1.56 0.33
C LEU A 59 -11.30 -1.72 0.62
N GLU A 60 -11.98 -0.63 0.99
CA GLU A 60 -13.41 -0.63 1.24
C GLU A 60 -14.21 -1.03 0.00
N ALA A 61 -13.81 -0.54 -1.18
CA ALA A 61 -14.40 -0.94 -2.46
C ALA A 61 -14.26 -2.45 -2.77
N ARG A 62 -13.32 -3.14 -2.11
CA ARG A 62 -13.09 -4.59 -2.22
C ARG A 62 -13.65 -5.39 -1.04
N GLY A 63 -14.40 -4.75 -0.14
CA GLY A 63 -15.00 -5.40 1.02
C GLY A 63 -14.03 -5.63 2.18
N ILE A 64 -12.87 -4.97 2.20
CA ILE A 64 -11.88 -5.06 3.28
C ILE A 64 -12.07 -3.84 4.19
N HIS A 65 -12.60 -4.07 5.39
CA HIS A 65 -13.04 -2.98 6.28
C HIS A 65 -12.25 -2.90 7.59
N THR A 66 -11.49 -3.94 7.94
CA THR A 66 -10.72 -3.98 9.18
C THR A 66 -9.23 -4.21 8.93
N LEU A 67 -8.40 -3.82 9.90
CA LEU A 67 -6.97 -4.11 9.86
C LEU A 67 -6.69 -5.62 9.78
N ASP A 68 -7.48 -6.44 10.48
CA ASP A 68 -7.33 -7.89 10.45
C ASP A 68 -7.63 -8.46 9.06
N ASP A 69 -8.69 -7.97 8.38
CA ASP A 69 -8.99 -8.34 7.00
C ASP A 69 -7.85 -7.97 6.05
N ALA A 70 -7.30 -6.76 6.19
CA ALA A 70 -6.20 -6.29 5.37
C ALA A 70 -4.94 -7.15 5.58
N VAL A 71 -4.54 -7.41 6.83
CA VAL A 71 -3.37 -8.22 7.17
C VAL A 71 -3.52 -9.66 6.66
N LYS A 72 -4.69 -10.29 6.86
CA LYS A 72 -4.95 -11.64 6.35
C LYS A 72 -4.89 -11.70 4.83
N THR A 73 -5.47 -10.71 4.17
CA THR A 73 -5.48 -10.62 2.70
C THR A 73 -4.06 -10.46 2.15
N LEU A 74 -3.27 -9.54 2.72
CA LEU A 74 -1.90 -9.31 2.28
C LEU A 74 -0.99 -10.52 2.51
N ASN A 75 -1.14 -11.25 3.62
CA ASN A 75 -0.39 -12.49 3.86
C ASN A 75 -0.67 -13.54 2.78
N ILE A 76 -1.94 -13.72 2.39
CA ILE A 76 -2.31 -14.65 1.31
C ILE A 76 -1.78 -14.15 -0.03
N ALA A 77 -1.96 -12.86 -0.34
CA ALA A 77 -1.49 -12.26 -1.58
C ALA A 77 0.05 -12.39 -1.73
N MET A 78 0.80 -12.17 -0.66
CA MET A 78 2.25 -12.31 -0.65
C MET A 78 2.70 -13.76 -0.90
N ILE A 79 2.00 -14.74 -0.31
CA ILE A 79 2.24 -16.17 -0.59
C ILE A 79 1.96 -16.52 -2.05
N LEU A 80 0.86 -15.99 -2.62
CA LEU A 80 0.51 -16.23 -4.02
C LEU A 80 1.51 -15.58 -4.98
N HIS A 81 1.93 -14.36 -4.68
CA HIS A 81 2.92 -13.62 -5.47
C HIS A 81 4.28 -14.34 -5.49
N GLU A 82 4.75 -14.85 -4.34
CA GLU A 82 5.98 -15.62 -4.27
C GLU A 82 5.93 -16.88 -5.15
N ARG A 83 4.78 -17.53 -5.25
CA ARG A 83 4.58 -18.69 -6.13
C ARG A 83 4.60 -18.33 -7.61
N GLN A 84 4.09 -17.15 -7.98
CA GLN A 84 4.10 -16.68 -9.37
C GLN A 84 5.49 -16.28 -9.86
N ARG A 85 6.41 -15.87 -8.97
CA ARG A 85 7.80 -15.53 -9.32
C ARG A 85 8.71 -16.72 -9.61
N VAL A 86 8.34 -17.92 -9.18
CA VAL A 86 9.17 -19.14 -9.31
C VAL A 86 8.78 -19.98 -10.54
N LEU A 87 7.75 -19.56 -11.28
CA LEU A 87 7.27 -20.17 -12.53
C LEU A 87 7.66 -19.31 -13.74
#